data_AF-A0A831RGP6-F1
#
_entry.id   AF-A0A831RGP6-F1
#
_cell.length_a   1.000
_cell.length_b   1.000
_cell.length_c   1.000
_cell.angle_alpha   90.00
_cell.angle_beta   90.00
_cell.angle_gamma   90.00
#
_symmetry.space_group_name_H-M   'P 1'
#
loop_
_entity.id
_entity.type
_entity.pdbx_description
1 polymer ?
#
loop_
_entity_poly.entity_id
_entity_poly.type
_entity_poly.pdbx_seq_one_letter_code
_entity_poly.pdbx_strand_id
1 'polypeptide(L)'
;MTIDDAVASAYQVLNSAVLKHKGRPVGTAAALDTTVEASNYEECFVRDFVPSAFVFLMDGKAGIVRDFLQLVVELCSQQSVMAGHSRAIGLMPASFRVPRNGAEATADFGDRAIGRVAPVDSAMWWMLLLRSYVVTTGDLDLVHRPDMQKTMHLALELYLQESFETSPAMLVPDASFMIDRRMEVYGHPLEIQSLFYGMLHTAQELLVPTADNEELLSNVKSRLQTLRSYVRMFYWLDQYRLNEIHRFRSEELGVDAINLLNIYPESIPVWLDGWVPVNSGYFV
;
A
#
# COMPACT_ATOMS: atom_id res chain seq x y z
N MET A 1 -36.35 -5.39 -0.44
CA MET A 1 -35.08 -5.48 0.28
C MET A 1 -34.91 -4.18 1.04
N THR A 2 -34.98 -4.23 2.36
CA THR A 2 -34.67 -3.08 3.22
C THR A 2 -33.16 -2.88 3.28
N ILE A 3 -32.70 -1.75 3.85
CA ILE A 3 -31.27 -1.54 4.14
C ILE A 3 -30.77 -2.66 5.07
N ASP A 4 -31.57 -3.06 6.06
CA ASP A 4 -31.20 -4.13 7.00
C ASP A 4 -31.06 -5.48 6.31
N ASP A 5 -31.93 -5.80 5.34
CA ASP A 5 -31.81 -7.03 4.53
C ASP A 5 -30.51 -7.02 3.71
N ALA A 6 -30.16 -5.88 3.11
CA ALA A 6 -28.94 -5.72 2.32
C ALA A 6 -27.68 -5.84 3.20
N VAL A 7 -27.68 -5.24 4.39
CA VAL A 7 -26.59 -5.35 5.37
C VAL A 7 -26.45 -6.79 5.85
N ALA A 8 -27.54 -7.45 6.21
CA ALA A 8 -27.51 -8.87 6.61
C ALA A 8 -26.97 -9.77 5.49
N SER A 9 -27.38 -9.53 4.25
CA SER A 9 -26.84 -10.22 3.07
C SER A 9 -25.34 -9.97 2.89
N ALA A 10 -24.86 -8.74 3.08
CA ALA A 10 -23.44 -8.40 2.97
C ALA A 10 -22.62 -9.13 4.04
N TYR A 11 -23.10 -9.20 5.28
CA TYR A 11 -22.47 -10.00 6.34
C TYR A 11 -22.45 -11.50 6.03
N GLN A 12 -23.50 -12.04 5.40
CA GLN A 12 -23.50 -13.44 4.97
C GLN A 12 -22.40 -13.71 3.93
N VAL A 13 -22.23 -12.82 2.96
CA VAL A 13 -21.16 -12.91 1.94
C VAL A 13 -19.78 -12.80 2.60
N LEU A 14 -19.56 -11.78 3.44
CA LEU A 14 -18.30 -11.56 4.16
C LEU A 14 -17.89 -12.78 4.99
N ASN A 15 -18.82 -13.33 5.79
CA ASN A 15 -18.54 -14.49 6.63
C ASN A 15 -18.28 -15.76 5.80
N SER A 16 -18.91 -15.88 4.63
CA SER A 16 -18.69 -16.99 3.71
C SER A 16 -17.32 -16.93 3.02
N ALA A 17 -16.76 -15.72 2.86
CA ALA A 17 -15.44 -15.48 2.27
C ALA A 17 -14.28 -15.79 3.24
N VAL A 18 -14.54 -16.02 4.53
CA VAL A 18 -13.47 -16.24 5.53
C VAL A 18 -12.66 -17.49 5.22
N LEU A 19 -11.35 -17.28 5.06
CA LEU A 19 -10.36 -18.34 4.86
C LEU A 19 -9.82 -18.81 6.21
N LYS A 20 -9.65 -20.13 6.37
CA LYS A 20 -9.13 -20.72 7.61
C LYS A 20 -7.84 -21.50 7.37
N HIS A 21 -6.77 -21.13 8.06
CA HIS A 21 -5.52 -21.86 8.08
C HIS A 21 -5.31 -22.49 9.45
N LYS A 22 -5.07 -23.81 9.50
CA LYS A 22 -4.91 -24.58 10.77
C LYS A 22 -6.04 -24.32 11.78
N GLY A 23 -7.27 -24.18 11.29
CA GLY A 23 -8.47 -23.91 12.08
C GLY A 23 -8.71 -22.45 12.49
N ARG A 24 -7.75 -21.55 12.24
CA ARG A 24 -7.86 -20.12 12.57
C ARG A 24 -8.31 -19.30 11.36
N PRO A 25 -9.20 -18.30 11.53
CA PRO A 25 -9.55 -17.40 10.44
C PRO A 25 -8.36 -16.47 10.16
N VAL A 26 -7.91 -16.42 8.91
CA VAL A 26 -6.66 -15.71 8.53
C VAL A 26 -6.83 -14.70 7.41
N GLY A 27 -8.06 -14.42 6.98
CA GLY A 27 -8.32 -13.51 5.87
C GLY A 27 -9.66 -13.78 5.21
N THR A 28 -9.91 -13.11 4.09
CA THR A 28 -11.06 -13.37 3.21
C THR A 28 -10.59 -13.62 1.78
N ALA A 29 -11.23 -14.56 1.09
CA ALA A 29 -11.02 -14.77 -0.34
C ALA A 29 -11.45 -13.51 -1.12
N ALA A 30 -10.75 -13.19 -2.21
CA ALA A 30 -11.08 -12.05 -3.07
C ALA A 30 -12.46 -12.21 -3.74
N ALA A 31 -12.83 -13.42 -4.14
CA ALA A 31 -14.19 -13.74 -4.57
C ALA A 31 -14.61 -15.16 -4.18
N LEU A 32 -15.92 -15.35 -4.09
CA LEU A 32 -16.57 -16.64 -3.87
C LEU A 32 -17.05 -17.30 -5.16
N ASP A 33 -16.79 -16.67 -6.31
CA ASP A 33 -17.30 -17.12 -7.59
C ASP A 33 -16.47 -18.29 -8.13
N THR A 34 -17.11 -19.47 -8.19
CA THR A 34 -16.52 -20.70 -8.71
C THR A 34 -16.61 -20.83 -10.23
N THR A 35 -17.20 -19.86 -10.93
CA THR A 35 -17.41 -19.89 -12.39
C THR A 35 -16.35 -19.14 -13.17
N VAL A 36 -15.52 -18.34 -12.51
CA VAL A 36 -14.46 -17.53 -13.15
C VAL A 36 -13.19 -18.36 -13.32
N GLU A 37 -12.58 -18.26 -14.50
CA GLU A 37 -11.37 -19.01 -14.89
C GLU A 37 -10.10 -18.55 -14.14
N ALA A 38 -10.13 -17.36 -13.52
CA ALA A 38 -8.99 -16.73 -12.89
C ALA A 38 -8.64 -17.41 -11.55
N SER A 39 -7.57 -18.21 -11.57
CA SER A 39 -7.16 -19.12 -10.48
C SER A 39 -6.68 -18.46 -9.18
N ASN A 40 -6.60 -17.13 -9.12
CA ASN A 40 -6.15 -16.36 -7.96
C ASN A 40 -7.29 -15.74 -7.15
N TYR A 41 -8.54 -15.71 -7.63
CA TYR A 41 -9.66 -15.07 -6.91
C TYR A 41 -10.07 -15.82 -5.62
N GLU A 42 -9.64 -17.07 -5.45
CA GLU A 42 -9.80 -17.83 -4.21
C GLU A 42 -8.76 -17.46 -3.14
N GLU A 43 -7.75 -16.65 -3.49
CA GLU A 43 -6.67 -16.25 -2.59
C GLU A 43 -7.06 -15.05 -1.73
N CYS A 44 -6.33 -14.87 -0.62
CA CYS A 44 -6.44 -13.67 0.20
C CYS A 44 -5.43 -12.64 -0.30
N PHE A 45 -5.91 -11.55 -0.89
CA PHE A 45 -5.06 -10.42 -1.24
C PHE A 45 -4.91 -9.48 -0.04
N VAL A 46 -3.71 -8.91 0.13
CA VAL A 46 -3.45 -8.00 1.25
C VAL A 46 -4.34 -6.76 1.16
N ARG A 47 -4.42 -6.15 -0.02
CA ARG A 47 -5.25 -4.94 -0.26
C ARG A 47 -6.74 -5.23 -0.10
N ASP A 48 -7.24 -6.36 -0.62
CA ASP A 48 -8.66 -6.74 -0.57
C ASP A 48 -9.13 -7.08 0.85
N PHE A 49 -8.23 -7.58 1.71
CA PHE A 49 -8.59 -7.91 3.08
C PHE A 49 -8.74 -6.65 3.96
N VAL A 50 -8.12 -5.51 3.64
CA VAL A 50 -8.18 -4.28 4.45
C VAL A 50 -9.63 -3.85 4.77
N PRO A 51 -10.55 -3.69 3.80
CA PRO A 51 -11.94 -3.33 4.10
C PRO A 51 -12.66 -4.41 4.93
N SER A 52 -12.46 -5.70 4.64
CA SER A 52 -13.00 -6.80 5.46
C SER A 52 -12.51 -6.71 6.91
N ALA A 53 -11.21 -6.46 7.09
CA ALA A 53 -10.58 -6.32 8.39
C ALA A 53 -11.19 -5.16 9.19
N PHE A 54 -11.47 -4.02 8.55
CA PHE A 54 -12.15 -2.90 9.21
C PHE A 54 -13.55 -3.27 9.71
N VAL A 55 -14.34 -4.01 8.92
CA VAL A 55 -15.63 -4.54 9.39
C VAL A 55 -15.46 -5.42 10.62
N PHE A 56 -14.50 -6.36 10.59
CA PHE A 56 -14.24 -7.22 11.74
C PHE A 56 -13.74 -6.46 12.98
N LEU A 57 -12.91 -5.43 12.80
CA LEU A 57 -12.45 -4.56 13.90
C LEU A 57 -13.61 -3.79 14.52
N MET A 58 -14.48 -3.19 13.71
CA MET A 58 -15.68 -2.47 14.18
C MET A 58 -16.67 -3.39 14.90
N ASP A 59 -16.75 -4.65 14.49
CA ASP A 59 -17.54 -5.71 15.14
C ASP A 59 -16.91 -6.27 16.44
N GLY A 60 -15.71 -5.81 16.82
CA GLY A 60 -14.95 -6.36 17.96
C GLY A 60 -14.36 -7.76 17.72
N LYS A 61 -14.36 -8.24 16.47
CA LYS A 61 -13.84 -9.55 16.05
C LYS A 61 -12.39 -9.45 15.58
N ALA A 62 -11.53 -8.83 16.38
CA ALA A 62 -10.15 -8.53 15.98
C ALA A 62 -9.25 -9.76 15.76
N GLY A 63 -9.66 -10.96 16.21
CA GLY A 63 -8.86 -12.18 16.11
C GLY A 63 -8.45 -12.55 14.67
N ILE A 64 -9.35 -12.41 13.70
CA ILE A 64 -9.03 -12.67 12.28
C ILE A 64 -7.97 -11.71 11.75
N VAL A 65 -8.00 -10.44 12.19
CA VAL A 65 -7.04 -9.42 11.77
C VAL A 65 -5.67 -9.70 12.38
N ARG A 66 -5.64 -10.08 13.66
CA ARG A 66 -4.41 -10.52 14.33
C ARG A 66 -3.77 -11.70 13.63
N ASP A 67 -4.55 -12.73 13.31
CA ASP A 67 -4.08 -13.95 12.69
C ASP A 67 -3.65 -13.72 11.23
N PHE A 68 -4.34 -12.85 10.48
CA PHE A 68 -3.90 -12.38 9.16
C PHE A 68 -2.52 -11.68 9.23
N LEU A 69 -2.37 -10.72 10.13
CA LEU A 69 -1.13 -9.94 10.28
C LEU A 69 0.07 -10.87 10.58
N GLN A 70 -0.13 -11.86 11.45
CA GLN A 70 0.89 -12.87 11.77
C GLN A 70 1.19 -13.77 10.59
N LEU A 71 0.17 -14.28 9.91
CA LEU A 71 0.37 -15.17 8.77
C LEU A 71 1.15 -14.47 7.65
N VAL A 72 0.88 -13.20 7.37
CA VAL A 72 1.65 -12.44 6.37
C VAL A 72 3.13 -12.35 6.76
N VAL A 73 3.45 -12.12 8.04
CA VAL A 73 4.85 -12.13 8.51
C VAL A 73 5.50 -13.50 8.35
N GLU A 74 4.80 -14.58 8.69
CA GLU A 74 5.29 -15.95 8.50
C GLU A 74 5.57 -16.22 7.02
N LEU A 75 4.67 -15.79 6.13
CA LEU A 75 4.79 -15.98 4.69
C LEU A 75 5.93 -15.17 4.06
N CYS A 76 6.31 -14.02 4.63
CA CYS A 76 7.47 -13.25 4.15
C CYS A 76 8.78 -14.08 4.16
N SER A 77 8.88 -15.09 5.02
CA SER A 77 10.03 -16.01 5.03
C SER A 77 10.15 -16.90 3.78
N GLN A 78 9.07 -17.03 3.01
CA GLN A 78 9.05 -17.79 1.74
C GLN A 78 9.66 -17.00 0.58
N GLN A 79 9.99 -15.71 0.77
CA GLN A 79 10.57 -14.89 -0.29
C GLN A 79 11.92 -15.47 -0.74
N SER A 80 12.04 -15.75 -2.04
CA SER A 80 13.30 -16.21 -2.60
C SER A 80 14.36 -15.11 -2.57
N VAL A 81 15.61 -15.48 -2.27
CA VAL A 81 16.75 -14.56 -2.40
C VAL A 81 17.18 -14.56 -3.86
N MET A 82 17.04 -13.41 -4.51
CA MET A 82 17.48 -13.25 -5.89
C MET A 82 19.00 -13.46 -6.00
N ALA A 83 19.45 -14.09 -7.09
CA ALA A 83 20.87 -14.29 -7.34
C ALA A 83 21.61 -12.94 -7.32
N GLY A 84 22.68 -12.84 -6.54
CA GLY A 84 23.42 -11.58 -6.33
C GLY A 84 23.01 -10.80 -5.07
N HIS A 85 21.92 -11.16 -4.41
CA HIS A 85 21.52 -10.59 -3.12
C HIS A 85 21.97 -11.48 -1.95
N SER A 86 22.31 -10.85 -0.82
CA SER A 86 22.70 -11.56 0.41
C SER A 86 21.50 -11.95 1.29
N ARG A 87 20.34 -11.31 1.11
CA ARG A 87 19.10 -11.55 1.85
C ARG A 87 17.88 -11.25 0.99
N ALA A 88 16.73 -11.78 1.40
CA ALA A 88 15.43 -11.39 0.86
C ALA A 88 15.23 -9.88 1.05
N ILE A 89 14.64 -9.21 0.06
CA ILE A 89 14.58 -7.75 0.02
C ILE A 89 13.53 -7.16 0.96
N GLY A 90 12.70 -7.98 1.62
CA GLY A 90 11.65 -7.49 2.53
C GLY A 90 10.35 -7.11 1.81
N LEU A 91 10.07 -7.77 0.68
CA LEU A 91 8.79 -7.58 -0.03
C LEU A 91 7.70 -8.36 0.70
N MET A 92 6.52 -7.75 0.85
CA MET A 92 5.34 -8.47 1.30
C MET A 92 4.61 -9.10 0.12
N PRO A 93 3.94 -10.25 0.31
CA PRO A 93 3.20 -10.90 -0.77
C PRO A 93 2.02 -10.03 -1.23
N ALA A 94 1.65 -10.16 -2.51
CA ALA A 94 0.41 -9.60 -3.06
C ALA A 94 -0.80 -10.32 -2.47
N SER A 95 -0.72 -11.65 -2.49
CA SER A 95 -1.76 -12.56 -2.02
C SER A 95 -1.15 -13.81 -1.40
N PHE A 96 -2.00 -14.60 -0.75
CA PHE A 96 -1.65 -15.96 -0.36
C PHE A 96 -2.81 -16.92 -0.51
N ARG A 97 -2.46 -18.16 -0.83
CA ARG A 97 -3.39 -19.28 -0.94
C ARG A 97 -3.39 -20.08 0.35
N VAL A 98 -4.59 -20.42 0.82
CA VAL A 98 -4.81 -21.33 1.96
C VAL A 98 -5.43 -22.64 1.45
N PRO A 99 -4.65 -23.73 1.35
CA PRO A 99 -5.15 -25.01 0.85
C PRO A 99 -6.23 -25.64 1.75
N ARG A 100 -7.31 -26.18 1.15
CA ARG A 100 -8.40 -26.86 1.88
C ARG A 100 -7.98 -28.17 2.55
N ASN A 101 -6.92 -28.81 2.06
CA ASN A 101 -6.41 -30.09 2.57
C ASN A 101 -5.55 -29.95 3.85
N GLY A 102 -5.44 -28.74 4.42
CA GLY A 102 -4.63 -28.49 5.60
C GLY A 102 -3.13 -28.37 5.32
N ALA A 103 -2.72 -28.32 4.06
CA ALA A 103 -1.34 -28.02 3.68
C ALA A 103 -0.94 -26.58 4.07
N GLU A 104 0.36 -26.32 4.03
CA GLU A 104 0.92 -25.00 4.34
C GLU A 104 0.42 -23.93 3.38
N ALA A 105 0.21 -22.72 3.91
CA ALA A 105 -0.15 -21.56 3.10
C ALA A 105 1.02 -21.18 2.17
N THR A 106 0.71 -20.67 0.99
CA THR A 106 1.72 -20.26 0.00
C THR A 106 1.51 -18.83 -0.43
N ALA A 107 2.56 -18.02 -0.35
CA ALA A 107 2.55 -16.64 -0.78
C ALA A 107 2.76 -16.50 -2.30
N ASP A 108 2.18 -15.45 -2.87
CA ASP A 108 2.53 -14.91 -4.19
C ASP A 108 3.13 -13.52 -4.02
N PHE A 109 4.39 -13.36 -4.41
CA PHE A 109 5.12 -12.09 -4.34
C PHE A 109 5.02 -11.27 -5.63
N GLY A 110 4.13 -11.66 -6.55
CA GLY A 110 3.98 -11.07 -7.88
C GLY A 110 4.66 -11.88 -8.99
N ASP A 111 5.44 -12.90 -8.62
CA ASP A 111 6.12 -13.79 -9.59
C ASP A 111 5.14 -14.64 -10.42
N ARG A 112 3.94 -14.89 -9.88
CA ARG A 112 2.86 -15.63 -10.56
C ARG A 112 1.85 -14.70 -11.23
N ALA A 113 1.92 -13.39 -10.96
CA ALA A 113 1.03 -12.41 -11.56
C ALA A 113 1.30 -12.26 -13.07
N ILE A 114 0.24 -11.99 -13.83
CA ILE A 114 0.35 -11.68 -15.26
C ILE A 114 1.18 -10.39 -15.40
N GLY A 115 2.33 -10.46 -16.08
CA GLY A 115 3.25 -9.33 -16.22
C GLY A 115 4.34 -9.23 -15.16
N ARG A 116 4.36 -10.12 -14.16
CA ARG A 116 5.38 -10.19 -13.08
C ARG A 116 5.61 -8.85 -12.38
N VAL A 117 4.53 -8.26 -11.89
CA VAL A 117 4.58 -6.94 -11.27
C VAL A 117 4.74 -7.05 -9.77
N ALA A 118 5.65 -6.25 -9.21
CA ALA A 118 5.89 -6.23 -7.77
C ALA A 118 4.71 -5.54 -7.03
N PRO A 119 4.16 -6.16 -5.97
CA PRO A 119 3.10 -5.57 -5.15
C PRO A 119 3.67 -4.53 -4.16
N VAL A 120 3.91 -3.31 -4.65
CA VAL A 120 4.51 -2.23 -3.85
C VAL A 120 3.53 -1.72 -2.77
N ASP A 121 2.23 -1.86 -2.98
CA ASP A 121 1.21 -1.44 -2.02
C ASP A 121 1.03 -2.39 -0.83
N SER A 122 1.40 -3.67 -0.97
CA SER A 122 1.15 -4.71 0.04
C SER A 122 1.75 -4.39 1.41
N ALA A 123 3.02 -3.99 1.48
CA ALA A 123 3.65 -3.69 2.78
C ALA A 123 3.07 -2.42 3.41
N MET A 124 2.70 -1.44 2.58
CA MET A 124 2.05 -0.20 3.03
C MET A 124 0.70 -0.51 3.65
N TRP A 125 -0.14 -1.30 2.97
CA TRP A 125 -1.44 -1.73 3.49
C TRP A 125 -1.33 -2.58 4.75
N TRP A 126 -0.36 -3.51 4.81
CA TRP A 126 -0.14 -4.32 6.00
C TRP A 126 0.24 -3.45 7.21
N MET A 127 1.12 -2.46 7.04
CA MET A 127 1.48 -1.55 8.14
C MET A 127 0.29 -0.69 8.58
N LEU A 128 -0.48 -0.14 7.64
CA LEU A 128 -1.70 0.62 7.94
C LEU A 128 -2.74 -0.23 8.68
N LEU A 129 -2.86 -1.50 8.31
CA LEU A 129 -3.75 -2.44 8.99
C LEU A 129 -3.25 -2.82 10.38
N LEU A 130 -1.94 -3.03 10.56
CA LEU A 130 -1.31 -3.25 11.87
C LEU A 130 -1.61 -2.07 12.81
N ARG A 131 -1.44 -0.84 12.33
CA ARG A 131 -1.79 0.37 13.07
C ARG A 131 -3.26 0.40 13.46
N SER A 132 -4.15 0.12 12.51
CA SER A 132 -5.59 0.10 12.74
C SER A 132 -5.98 -0.94 13.79
N TYR A 133 -5.37 -2.12 13.74
CA TYR A 133 -5.54 -3.17 14.75
C TYR A 133 -5.10 -2.69 16.13
N VAL A 134 -3.90 -2.09 16.25
CA VAL A 134 -3.35 -1.62 17.53
C VAL A 134 -4.19 -0.50 18.13
N VAL A 135 -4.58 0.49 17.31
CA VAL A 135 -5.43 1.61 17.75
C VAL A 135 -6.78 1.09 18.27
N THR A 136 -7.33 0.05 17.65
CA THR A 136 -8.63 -0.52 18.03
C THR A 136 -8.53 -1.41 19.27
N THR A 137 -7.47 -2.20 19.40
CA THR A 137 -7.37 -3.28 20.41
C THR A 137 -6.47 -2.95 21.61
N GLY A 138 -5.51 -2.03 21.44
CA GLY A 138 -4.45 -1.78 22.41
C GLY A 138 -3.37 -2.88 22.49
N ASP A 139 -3.39 -3.88 21.62
CA ASP A 139 -2.44 -5.01 21.63
C ASP A 139 -1.05 -4.61 21.10
N LEU A 140 -0.28 -3.96 21.97
CA LEU A 140 1.13 -3.62 21.72
C LEU A 140 2.05 -4.86 21.77
N ASP A 141 1.63 -5.91 22.48
CA ASP A 141 2.40 -7.15 22.59
C ASP A 141 2.61 -7.79 21.21
N LEU A 142 1.60 -7.73 20.34
CA LEU A 142 1.74 -8.17 18.95
C LEU A 142 2.85 -7.40 18.24
N VAL A 143 2.79 -6.06 18.24
CA VAL A 143 3.72 -5.19 17.50
C VAL A 143 5.15 -5.33 17.98
N HIS A 144 5.35 -5.48 19.30
CA HIS A 144 6.67 -5.58 19.89
C HIS A 144 7.34 -6.94 19.70
N ARG A 145 6.64 -7.93 19.10
CA ARG A 145 7.28 -9.21 18.78
C ARG A 145 8.50 -8.99 17.86
N PRO A 146 9.60 -9.74 18.06
CA PRO A 146 10.81 -9.57 17.26
C PRO A 146 10.61 -9.76 15.75
N ASP A 147 9.75 -10.69 15.34
CA ASP A 147 9.44 -10.95 13.93
C ASP A 147 8.63 -9.80 13.29
N MET A 148 7.67 -9.23 14.01
CA MET A 148 6.91 -8.05 13.60
C MET A 148 7.81 -6.83 13.41
N GLN A 149 8.67 -6.54 14.40
CA GLN A 149 9.64 -5.44 14.32
C GLN A 149 10.62 -5.64 13.18
N LYS A 150 11.15 -6.85 13.01
CA LYS A 150 12.07 -7.17 11.92
C LYS A 150 11.41 -7.01 10.54
N THR A 151 10.17 -7.45 10.38
CA THR A 151 9.44 -7.30 9.11
C THR A 151 9.19 -5.82 8.79
N MET A 152 8.77 -5.00 9.76
CA MET A 152 8.64 -3.55 9.56
C MET A 152 9.97 -2.91 9.19
N HIS A 153 11.05 -3.27 9.89
CA HIS A 153 12.39 -2.76 9.61
C HIS A 153 12.81 -3.07 8.16
N LEU A 154 12.73 -4.33 7.74
CA LEU A 154 13.14 -4.75 6.39
C LEU A 154 12.30 -4.09 5.30
N ALA A 155 10.98 -3.96 5.52
CA ALA A 155 10.11 -3.25 4.58
C ALA A 155 10.52 -1.77 4.47
N LEU A 156 10.76 -1.09 5.59
CA LEU A 156 11.17 0.32 5.58
C LEU A 156 12.55 0.51 4.95
N GLU A 157 13.51 -0.38 5.21
CA GLU A 157 14.82 -0.37 4.55
C GLU A 157 14.67 -0.41 3.03
N LEU A 158 13.83 -1.31 2.50
CA LEU A 158 13.57 -1.42 1.06
C LEU A 158 12.93 -0.14 0.50
N TYR A 159 11.96 0.42 1.20
CA TYR A 159 11.14 1.54 0.71
C TYR A 159 11.86 2.89 0.82
N LEU A 160 12.92 2.97 1.65
CA LEU A 160 13.77 4.14 1.82
C LEU A 160 15.13 4.01 1.13
N GLN A 161 15.36 2.95 0.35
CA GLN A 161 16.62 2.80 -0.39
C GLN A 161 16.92 4.01 -1.26
N GLU A 162 18.20 4.37 -1.32
CA GLU A 162 18.69 5.40 -2.22
C GLU A 162 18.44 5.00 -3.67
N SER A 163 18.05 5.98 -4.48
CA SER A 163 17.84 5.83 -5.91
C SER A 163 18.51 6.98 -6.65
N PHE A 164 18.49 6.92 -7.98
CA PHE A 164 18.98 8.01 -8.82
C PHE A 164 18.00 9.18 -8.93
N GLU A 165 16.87 9.15 -8.20
CA GLU A 165 15.89 10.22 -8.17
C GLU A 165 16.29 11.31 -7.17
N THR A 166 16.08 12.57 -7.57
CA THR A 166 16.23 13.74 -6.68
C THR A 166 14.92 14.09 -5.97
N SER A 167 13.83 13.40 -6.31
CA SER A 167 12.51 13.55 -5.71
C SER A 167 12.38 12.74 -4.41
N PRO A 168 11.65 13.23 -3.39
CA PRO A 168 11.32 12.42 -2.23
C PRO A 168 10.22 11.38 -2.52
N ALA A 169 9.51 11.49 -3.66
CA ALA A 169 8.49 10.55 -4.08
C ALA A 169 9.08 9.19 -4.45
N MET A 170 8.30 8.13 -4.22
CA MET A 170 8.69 6.77 -4.56
C MET A 170 8.46 6.49 -6.04
N LEU A 171 9.53 6.14 -6.74
CA LEU A 171 9.48 5.66 -8.11
C LEU A 171 9.01 4.20 -8.16
N VAL A 172 8.00 3.92 -8.98
CA VAL A 172 7.47 2.57 -9.17
C VAL A 172 7.27 2.23 -10.66
N PRO A 173 7.35 0.95 -11.03
CA PRO A 173 6.90 0.51 -12.35
C PRO A 173 5.38 0.68 -12.48
N ASP A 174 4.89 0.57 -13.72
CA ASP A 174 3.46 0.48 -14.00
C ASP A 174 2.87 -0.74 -13.26
N ALA A 175 1.56 -0.73 -13.03
CA ALA A 175 0.82 -1.85 -12.46
C ALA A 175 1.21 -2.26 -11.01
N SER A 176 1.83 -1.38 -10.22
CA SER A 176 2.49 -1.71 -8.94
C SER A 176 1.62 -1.59 -7.67
N PHE A 177 0.33 -1.30 -7.83
CA PHE A 177 -0.63 -1.08 -6.73
C PHE A 177 -2.00 -1.68 -7.08
N MET A 178 -3.11 -1.14 -6.54
CA MET A 178 -4.48 -1.61 -6.84
C MET A 178 -4.70 -1.80 -8.34
N ILE A 179 -4.26 -0.84 -9.15
CA ILE A 179 -4.18 -0.99 -10.60
C ILE A 179 -2.99 -1.91 -10.89
N ASP A 180 -3.27 -3.18 -11.15
CA ASP A 180 -2.29 -4.26 -11.36
C ASP A 180 -2.08 -4.59 -12.85
N ARG A 181 -2.49 -3.67 -13.74
CA ARG A 181 -2.32 -3.75 -15.19
C ARG A 181 -1.75 -2.46 -15.74
N ARG A 182 -1.08 -2.56 -16.89
CA ARG A 182 -0.45 -1.43 -17.56
C ARG A 182 -1.50 -0.37 -17.91
N MET A 183 -1.45 0.76 -17.20
CA MET A 183 -2.40 1.87 -17.32
C MET A 183 -1.67 3.22 -17.38
N GLU A 184 -0.36 3.21 -17.62
CA GLU A 184 0.51 4.39 -17.65
C GLU A 184 0.57 5.08 -16.28
N VAL A 185 0.49 4.29 -15.21
CA VAL A 185 0.58 4.74 -13.81
C VAL A 185 1.98 4.48 -13.22
N TYR A 186 3.00 4.37 -14.08
CA TYR A 186 4.40 4.30 -13.67
C TYR A 186 4.91 5.67 -13.19
N GLY A 187 6.09 5.69 -12.58
CA GLY A 187 6.67 6.94 -12.09
C GLY A 187 6.29 7.14 -10.63
N HIS A 188 5.49 8.18 -10.36
CA HIS A 188 5.18 8.63 -9.01
C HIS A 188 3.65 8.73 -8.76
N PRO A 189 2.89 7.64 -8.92
CA PRO A 189 1.43 7.66 -8.81
C PRO A 189 1.00 8.05 -7.40
N LEU A 190 -0.04 8.89 -7.31
CA LEU A 190 -0.55 9.44 -6.05
C LEU A 190 -0.93 8.35 -5.04
N GLU A 191 -1.49 7.23 -5.48
CA GLU A 191 -1.88 6.13 -4.60
C GLU A 191 -0.68 5.60 -3.79
N ILE A 192 0.43 5.31 -4.47
CA ILE A 192 1.68 4.89 -3.83
C ILE A 192 2.21 5.98 -2.91
N GLN A 193 2.21 7.25 -3.33
CA GLN A 193 2.73 8.33 -2.48
C GLN A 193 1.90 8.51 -1.20
N SER A 194 0.58 8.34 -1.31
CA SER A 194 -0.36 8.45 -0.19
C SER A 194 -0.19 7.29 0.79
N LEU A 195 -0.09 6.06 0.26
CA LEU A 195 0.16 4.87 1.07
C LEU A 195 1.55 4.90 1.72
N PHE A 196 2.57 5.38 1.00
CA PHE A 196 3.91 5.53 1.53
C PHE A 196 3.95 6.55 2.66
N TYR A 197 3.28 7.70 2.51
CA TYR A 197 3.12 8.67 3.59
C TYR A 197 2.48 8.03 4.84
N GLY A 198 1.43 7.22 4.65
CA GLY A 198 0.77 6.48 5.73
C GLY A 198 1.66 5.42 6.39
N MET A 199 2.46 4.70 5.60
CA MET A 199 3.45 3.72 6.07
C MET A 199 4.53 4.40 6.94
N LEU A 200 5.09 5.52 6.48
CA LEU A 200 6.11 6.28 7.22
C LEU A 200 5.54 6.86 8.52
N HIS A 201 4.31 7.36 8.51
CA HIS A 201 3.64 7.82 9.72
C HIS A 201 3.43 6.67 10.71
N THR A 202 3.01 5.51 10.22
CA THR A 202 2.84 4.30 11.03
C THR A 202 4.16 3.84 11.65
N ALA A 203 5.25 3.89 10.90
CA ALA A 203 6.58 3.53 11.39
C ALA A 203 7.02 4.39 12.58
N GLN A 204 6.75 5.70 12.56
CA GLN A 204 7.05 6.60 13.68
C GLN A 204 6.28 6.25 14.96
N GLU A 205 5.13 5.58 14.85
CA GLU A 205 4.31 5.19 16.00
C GLU A 205 4.64 3.78 16.50
N LEU A 206 4.92 2.83 15.60
CA LEU A 206 4.95 1.39 15.92
C LEU A 206 6.35 0.76 15.92
N LEU A 207 7.33 1.36 15.27
CA LEU A 207 8.69 0.83 15.25
C LEU A 207 9.41 1.24 16.54
N VAL A 208 9.93 0.25 17.28
CA VAL A 208 10.58 0.49 18.57
C VAL A 208 11.92 1.21 18.38
N PRO A 209 12.21 2.29 19.13
CA PRO A 209 13.46 3.04 19.01
C PRO A 209 14.61 2.30 19.71
N THR A 210 15.10 1.23 19.07
CA THR A 210 16.35 0.55 19.41
C THR A 210 17.54 1.23 18.73
N ALA A 211 18.75 0.91 19.15
CA ALA A 211 19.97 1.40 18.48
C ALA A 211 19.98 1.05 16.97
N ASP A 212 19.49 -0.13 16.60
CA ASP A 212 19.42 -0.58 15.20
C ASP A 212 18.38 0.20 14.37
N ASN A 213 17.38 0.81 15.02
CA ASN A 213 16.29 1.53 14.36
C ASN A 213 16.47 3.06 14.38
N GLU A 214 17.47 3.58 15.10
CA GLU A 214 17.61 5.03 15.33
C GLU A 214 17.81 5.81 14.02
N GLU A 215 18.74 5.35 13.18
CA GLU A 215 19.01 5.97 11.87
C GLU A 215 17.80 5.82 10.93
N LEU A 216 17.20 4.63 10.88
CA LEU A 216 16.02 4.37 10.07
C LEU A 216 14.85 5.28 10.47
N LEU A 217 14.58 5.45 11.76
CA LEU A 217 13.54 6.34 12.28
C LEU A 217 13.82 7.83 11.97
N SER A 218 15.08 8.24 12.00
CA SER A 218 15.49 9.59 11.57
C SER A 218 15.22 9.82 10.08
N ASN A 219 15.55 8.83 9.25
CA ASN A 219 15.30 8.85 7.81
C ASN A 219 13.81 8.84 7.49
N VAL A 220 13.02 8.00 8.17
CA VAL A 220 11.54 7.98 8.08
C VAL A 220 10.98 9.37 8.37
N LYS A 221 11.39 9.99 9.47
CA LYS A 221 10.90 11.31 9.89
C LYS A 221 11.21 12.39 8.84
N SER A 222 12.44 12.40 8.34
CA SER A 222 12.88 13.36 7.32
C SER A 222 12.12 13.16 6.01
N ARG A 223 12.01 11.91 5.55
CA ARG A 223 11.28 11.56 4.32
C ARG A 223 9.79 11.89 4.43
N LEU A 224 9.16 11.64 5.58
CA LEU A 224 7.76 11.98 5.83
C LEU A 224 7.49 13.48 5.65
N GLN A 225 8.40 14.34 6.14
CA GLN A 225 8.27 15.79 6.03
C GLN A 225 8.48 16.29 4.60
N THR A 226 9.49 15.78 3.91
CA THR A 226 9.80 16.18 2.52
C THR A 226 8.72 15.69 1.56
N LEU A 227 8.27 14.43 1.67
CA LEU A 227 7.19 13.88 0.86
C LEU A 227 5.89 14.68 1.01
N ARG A 228 5.50 15.01 2.26
CA ARG A 228 4.31 15.83 2.52
C ARG A 228 4.38 17.18 1.83
N SER A 229 5.54 17.83 1.90
CA SER A 229 5.74 19.15 1.30
C SER A 229 5.73 19.06 -0.22
N TYR A 230 6.36 18.02 -0.77
CA TYR A 230 6.43 17.74 -2.20
C TYR A 230 5.03 17.48 -2.80
N VAL A 231 4.27 16.54 -2.24
CA VAL A 231 2.90 16.22 -2.72
C VAL A 231 2.01 17.47 -2.64
N ARG A 232 2.06 18.23 -1.54
CA ARG A 232 1.26 19.46 -1.41
C ARG A 232 1.62 20.53 -2.44
N MET A 233 2.87 20.64 -2.84
CA MET A 233 3.36 21.68 -3.75
C MET A 233 3.20 21.31 -5.22
N PHE A 234 3.42 20.04 -5.56
CA PHE A 234 3.53 19.57 -6.94
C PHE A 234 2.32 18.76 -7.41
N TYR A 235 1.53 18.17 -6.50
CA TYR A 235 0.38 17.36 -6.87
C TYR A 235 -0.93 18.10 -6.70
N TRP A 236 -1.00 19.13 -5.84
CA TRP A 236 -2.23 19.89 -5.66
C TRP A 236 -2.58 20.66 -6.93
N LEU A 237 -3.79 20.43 -7.45
CA LEU A 237 -4.34 21.14 -8.59
C LEU A 237 -5.71 21.72 -8.22
N ASP A 238 -5.78 23.04 -8.25
CA ASP A 238 -7.01 23.82 -8.25
C ASP A 238 -7.00 24.78 -9.45
N GLN A 239 -8.06 25.58 -9.61
CA GLN A 239 -8.13 26.55 -10.71
C GLN A 239 -7.00 27.59 -10.69
N TYR A 240 -6.51 28.00 -9.52
CA TYR A 240 -5.42 28.99 -9.43
C TYR A 240 -4.11 28.35 -9.89
N ARG A 241 -3.84 27.14 -9.42
CA ARG A 241 -2.64 26.39 -9.79
C ARG A 241 -2.64 26.00 -11.26
N LEU A 242 -3.77 25.54 -11.80
CA LEU A 242 -3.90 25.24 -13.23
C LEU A 242 -3.61 26.50 -14.08
N ASN A 243 -4.15 27.65 -13.67
CA ASN A 243 -3.86 28.94 -14.29
C ASN A 243 -2.38 29.32 -14.26
N GLU A 244 -1.69 29.07 -13.15
CA GLU A 244 -0.23 29.27 -13.07
C GLU A 244 0.52 28.37 -14.05
N ILE A 245 0.16 27.07 -14.10
CA ILE A 245 0.81 26.09 -14.98
C ILE A 245 0.60 26.46 -16.46
N HIS A 246 -0.59 26.93 -16.85
CA HIS A 246 -0.84 27.43 -18.20
C HIS A 246 0.07 28.60 -18.62
N ARG A 247 0.69 29.30 -17.66
CA ARG A 247 1.58 30.45 -17.89
C ARG A 247 3.05 30.09 -17.71
N PHE A 248 3.38 28.83 -17.43
CA PHE A 248 4.76 28.39 -17.30
C PHE A 248 5.53 28.67 -18.59
N ARG A 249 6.80 29.05 -18.42
CA ARG A 249 7.78 28.97 -19.51
C ARG A 249 8.47 27.62 -19.41
N SER A 250 8.70 26.99 -20.55
CA SER A 250 9.47 25.75 -20.63
C SER A 250 10.98 26.04 -20.67
N GLU A 251 11.78 25.02 -20.38
CA GLU A 251 13.25 25.09 -20.43
C GLU A 251 13.85 26.11 -19.43
N GLU A 252 13.19 26.31 -18.28
CA GLU A 252 13.74 27.14 -17.21
C GLU A 252 14.92 26.42 -16.55
N LEU A 253 16.06 27.11 -16.43
CA LEU A 253 17.28 26.62 -15.79
C LEU A 253 17.62 27.49 -14.57
N GLY A 254 17.99 26.84 -13.47
CA GLY A 254 18.50 27.50 -12.27
C GLY A 254 17.64 27.26 -11.03
N VAL A 255 18.17 27.71 -9.88
CA VAL A 255 17.53 27.52 -8.57
C VAL A 255 16.26 28.36 -8.37
N ASP A 256 16.08 29.41 -9.19
CA ASP A 256 14.93 30.31 -9.17
C ASP A 256 13.84 29.92 -10.19
N ALA A 257 13.95 28.74 -10.80
CA ALA A 257 12.96 28.25 -11.76
C ALA A 257 11.60 28.02 -11.10
N ILE A 258 10.53 28.47 -11.77
CA ILE A 258 9.15 28.29 -11.31
C ILE A 258 8.63 26.94 -11.80
N ASN A 259 8.93 26.59 -13.05
CA ASN A 259 8.54 25.32 -13.68
C ASN A 259 9.57 24.21 -13.39
N LEU A 260 9.71 23.82 -12.13
CA LEU A 260 10.72 22.87 -11.66
C LEU A 260 10.63 21.48 -12.31
N LEU A 261 9.45 21.07 -12.77
CA LEU A 261 9.20 19.79 -13.42
C LEU A 261 9.21 19.88 -14.95
N ASN A 262 9.50 21.07 -15.50
CA ASN A 262 9.48 21.36 -16.93
C ASN A 262 8.18 20.91 -17.63
N ILE A 263 7.03 21.19 -17.02
CA ILE A 263 5.71 20.90 -17.59
C ILE A 263 5.48 21.83 -18.78
N TYR A 264 5.13 21.26 -19.93
CA TYR A 264 4.74 22.01 -21.13
C TYR A 264 3.25 22.36 -21.05
N PRO A 265 2.85 23.65 -21.02
CA PRO A 265 1.44 24.04 -20.97
C PRO A 265 0.58 23.42 -22.08
N GLU A 266 1.18 23.15 -23.24
CA GLU A 266 0.51 22.56 -24.41
C GLU A 266 0.14 21.08 -24.21
N SER A 267 0.73 20.39 -23.21
CA SER A 267 0.40 19.00 -22.91
C SER A 267 -0.79 18.85 -21.97
N ILE A 268 -1.30 19.95 -21.40
CA ILE A 268 -2.45 19.95 -20.50
C ILE A 268 -3.70 19.48 -21.27
N PRO A 269 -4.37 18.40 -20.83
CA PRO A 269 -5.54 17.88 -21.52
C PRO A 269 -6.71 18.88 -21.56
N VAL A 270 -7.34 18.99 -22.73
CA VAL A 270 -8.48 19.90 -22.96
C VAL A 270 -9.70 19.64 -22.07
N TRP A 271 -9.82 18.43 -21.51
CA TRP A 271 -10.95 18.10 -20.63
C TRP A 271 -10.84 18.74 -19.25
N LEU A 272 -9.65 19.20 -18.83
CA LEU A 272 -9.47 19.87 -17.54
C LEU A 272 -10.18 21.23 -17.47
N ASP A 273 -10.38 21.87 -18.63
CA ASP A 273 -11.07 23.15 -18.73
C ASP A 273 -12.54 23.00 -18.34
N GLY A 274 -12.90 23.64 -17.23
CA GLY A 274 -14.25 23.57 -16.65
C GLY A 274 -14.54 22.31 -15.83
N TRP A 275 -13.58 21.37 -15.73
CA TRP A 275 -13.73 20.17 -14.88
C TRP A 275 -13.51 20.50 -13.41
N VAL A 276 -12.51 21.33 -13.08
CA VAL A 276 -12.22 21.75 -11.70
C VAL A 276 -13.17 22.90 -11.30
N PRO A 277 -14.09 22.71 -10.33
CA PRO A 277 -14.99 23.79 -9.90
C PRO A 277 -14.26 24.92 -9.17
N VAL A 278 -14.91 26.08 -9.08
CA VAL A 278 -14.42 27.20 -8.28
C VAL A 278 -14.33 26.78 -6.81
N ASN A 279 -13.24 27.13 -6.11
CA ASN A 279 -12.95 26.77 -4.72
C ASN A 279 -12.83 25.26 -4.46
N SER A 280 -12.49 24.47 -5.48
CA SER A 280 -12.23 23.04 -5.37
C SER A 280 -10.85 22.69 -5.94
N GLY A 281 -10.33 21.55 -5.54
CA GLY A 281 -9.06 21.02 -6.04
C GLY A 281 -8.87 19.56 -5.63
N TYR A 282 -7.86 18.93 -6.20
CA TYR A 282 -7.52 17.53 -5.99
C TYR A 282 -6.01 17.33 -6.14
N PHE A 283 -5.53 16.16 -5.76
CA PHE A 283 -4.16 15.76 -6.05
C PHE A 283 -4.13 15.01 -7.39
N VAL A 284 -3.25 15.43 -8.29
CA VAL A 284 -2.99 14.76 -9.58
C VAL A 284 -2.17 13.49 -9.42
#